data_AF-A0A372NKG2-F1
#
_entry.id   AF-A0A372NKG2-F1
#
_cell.length_a   1.000
_cell.length_b   1.000
_cell.length_c   1.000
_cell.angle_alpha   90.00
_cell.angle_beta   90.00
_cell.angle_gamma   90.00
#
_symmetry.space_group_name_H-M   'P 1'
#
loop_
_entity.id
_entity.type
_entity.pdbx_description
1 polymer ?
#
loop_
_entity_poly.entity_id
_entity_poly.type
_entity_poly.pdbx_seq_one_letter_code
_entity_poly.pdbx_strand_id
1 'polypeptide(L)'
;MFLRGDADIKKISGHIAHEDHRKLIFQPCPSIFLDRVYGMKHQASDRVAINLGFGKLTAEEIAIHPIKRFVKAVRAEGLTPVLFANHATDVNEAAADLFRGEGCFNSPKYSEDGRLKAIRANRTKSFPNRLHQDADLARDFSGYRFAFGNRLHGFLPFTSFDTPASFLNTRPVRRPLAFQYFGEESMSAPFDRKKPEESVDRMISVLKTFIKEESRLRSKIAERRDMLWEVTKKNLKTLQESMVRE
;
A
#
# COMPACT_ATOMS: atom_id res chain seq x y z
N MET A 1 -2.02 -16.91 19.43
CA MET A 1 -1.43 -15.64 18.99
C MET A 1 -1.72 -15.40 17.52
N PHE A 2 -2.32 -14.25 17.21
CA PHE A 2 -2.70 -13.84 15.86
C PHE A 2 -1.58 -13.00 15.23
N LEU A 3 -1.07 -13.41 14.07
CA LEU A 3 0.12 -12.83 13.43
C LEU A 3 -0.16 -12.37 12.01
N ARG A 4 0.52 -11.31 11.54
CA ARG A 4 0.16 -10.60 10.30
C ARG A 4 0.80 -11.15 9.02
N GLY A 5 1.37 -12.36 9.04
CA GLY A 5 1.91 -13.06 7.87
C GLY A 5 2.66 -14.34 8.20
N ASP A 6 2.78 -15.25 7.25
CA ASP A 6 3.47 -16.54 7.48
C ASP A 6 4.97 -16.35 7.75
N ALA A 7 5.57 -15.23 7.34
CA ALA A 7 6.96 -14.92 7.66
C ALA A 7 7.16 -14.70 9.17
N ASP A 8 6.21 -14.02 9.82
CA ASP A 8 6.24 -13.82 11.27
C ASP A 8 5.96 -15.14 11.99
N ILE A 9 5.02 -15.95 11.48
CA ILE A 9 4.74 -17.30 11.98
C ILE A 9 6.01 -18.15 11.91
N LYS A 10 6.65 -18.26 10.74
CA LYS A 10 7.89 -19.04 10.57
C LYS A 10 9.01 -18.58 11.49
N LYS A 11 9.17 -17.26 11.65
CA LYS A 11 10.18 -16.71 12.55
C LYS A 11 9.91 -17.11 14.00
N ILE A 12 8.67 -16.98 14.46
CA ILE A 12 8.29 -17.29 15.84
C ILE A 12 8.30 -18.80 16.10
N SER A 13 7.88 -19.62 15.13
CA SER A 13 7.97 -21.08 15.18
C SER A 13 9.40 -21.55 15.46
N GLY A 14 10.42 -20.88 14.92
CA GLY A 14 11.83 -21.20 15.20
C GLY A 14 12.28 -20.94 16.64
N HIS A 15 11.42 -20.35 17.49
CA HIS A 15 11.72 -19.97 18.86
C HIS A 15 10.75 -20.56 19.91
N ILE A 16 9.83 -21.44 19.51
CA ILE A 16 8.86 -22.06 20.41
C ILE A 16 8.84 -23.59 20.21
N ALA A 17 8.24 -24.32 21.16
CA ALA A 17 8.09 -25.76 21.05
C ALA A 17 7.12 -26.15 19.92
N HIS A 18 7.32 -27.33 19.33
CA HIS A 18 6.55 -27.78 18.15
C HIS A 18 5.05 -27.89 18.46
N GLU A 19 4.70 -28.35 19.65
CA GLU A 19 3.33 -28.44 20.18
C GLU A 19 2.61 -27.08 20.29
N ASP A 20 3.38 -25.99 20.35
CA ASP A 20 2.87 -24.62 20.41
C ASP A 20 2.68 -23.98 19.04
N HIS A 21 3.13 -24.62 17.96
CA HIS A 21 2.96 -24.09 16.60
C HIS A 21 1.49 -23.85 16.25
N ARG A 22 0.58 -24.71 16.73
CA ARG A 22 -0.87 -24.57 16.54
C ARG A 22 -1.45 -23.29 17.14
N LYS A 23 -0.74 -22.66 18.08
CA LYS A 23 -1.14 -21.38 18.70
C LYS A 23 -0.86 -20.20 17.77
N LEU A 24 -0.04 -20.36 16.73
CA LEU A 24 0.28 -19.30 15.78
C LEU A 24 -0.74 -19.29 14.64
N ILE A 25 -1.61 -18.29 14.65
CA ILE A 25 -2.72 -18.19 13.69
C ILE A 25 -2.47 -16.98 12.79
N PHE A 26 -2.51 -17.18 11.47
CA PHE A 26 -2.44 -16.07 10.54
C PHE A 26 -3.71 -15.22 10.62
N GLN A 27 -3.53 -13.91 10.80
CA GLN A 27 -4.58 -12.90 10.84
C GLN A 27 -4.33 -11.85 9.74
N PRO A 28 -5.21 -11.78 8.73
CA PRO A 28 -5.15 -10.74 7.73
C PRO A 28 -5.20 -9.35 8.35
N CYS A 29 -4.43 -8.41 7.80
CA CYS A 29 -4.47 -7.01 8.21
C CYS A 29 -5.87 -6.41 7.96
N PRO A 30 -6.54 -5.81 8.96
CA PRO A 30 -7.90 -5.27 8.81
C PRO A 30 -8.03 -4.19 7.72
N SER A 31 -6.93 -3.52 7.40
CA SER A 31 -6.91 -2.44 6.41
C SER A 31 -7.22 -2.92 4.99
N ILE A 32 -7.28 -4.22 4.71
CA ILE A 32 -7.70 -4.75 3.40
C ILE A 32 -9.23 -4.86 3.27
N PHE A 33 -9.99 -4.53 4.32
CA PHE A 33 -11.45 -4.59 4.34
C PHE A 33 -12.12 -3.23 4.60
N LEU A 34 -11.47 -2.10 4.24
CA LEU A 34 -12.03 -0.76 4.48
C LEU A 34 -13.38 -0.55 3.77
N ASP A 35 -13.56 -1.15 2.61
CA ASP A 35 -14.81 -1.21 1.87
C ASP A 35 -15.95 -1.78 2.72
N ARG A 36 -15.68 -2.87 3.45
CA ARG A 36 -16.69 -3.53 4.30
C ARG A 36 -16.90 -2.78 5.60
N VAL A 37 -15.81 -2.33 6.23
CA VAL A 37 -15.86 -1.61 7.51
C VAL A 37 -16.62 -0.29 7.38
N TYR A 38 -16.42 0.44 6.27
CA TYR A 38 -17.01 1.76 6.06
C TYR A 38 -18.13 1.79 5.01
N GLY A 39 -18.51 0.65 4.44
CA GLY A 39 -19.54 0.56 3.40
C GLY A 39 -19.19 1.31 2.12
N MET A 40 -17.90 1.40 1.79
CA MET A 40 -17.38 2.22 0.70
C MET A 40 -17.15 1.41 -0.57
N LYS A 41 -17.40 2.04 -1.72
CA LYS A 41 -17.13 1.46 -3.03
C LYS A 41 -15.89 2.06 -3.66
N HIS A 42 -15.26 1.29 -4.55
CA HIS A 42 -14.23 1.81 -5.43
C HIS A 42 -14.78 2.98 -6.26
N GLN A 43 -14.02 4.06 -6.35
CA GLN A 43 -14.32 5.18 -7.22
C GLN A 43 -13.45 5.07 -8.46
N ALA A 44 -14.09 4.81 -9.60
CA ALA A 44 -13.40 4.78 -10.89
C ALA A 44 -12.68 6.11 -11.12
N SER A 45 -11.41 6.03 -11.50
CA SER A 45 -10.58 7.20 -11.82
C SER A 45 -9.40 6.76 -12.67
N ASP A 46 -8.73 7.71 -13.32
CA ASP A 46 -7.46 7.50 -14.03
C ASP A 46 -6.24 7.88 -13.18
N ARG A 47 -6.39 7.88 -11.86
CA ARG A 47 -5.35 8.32 -10.93
C ARG A 47 -4.41 7.17 -10.59
N VAL A 48 -3.10 7.45 -10.51
CA VAL A 48 -2.07 6.50 -10.10
C VAL A 48 -1.40 6.99 -8.82
N ALA A 49 -1.62 6.29 -7.71
CA ALA A 49 -1.00 6.62 -6.43
C ALA A 49 0.48 6.27 -6.44
N ILE A 50 1.35 7.20 -6.07
CA ILE A 50 2.81 7.01 -6.01
C ILE A 50 3.28 7.40 -4.61
N ASN A 51 3.75 6.42 -3.84
CA ASN A 51 4.29 6.58 -2.50
C ASN A 51 5.75 6.10 -2.44
N LEU A 52 6.68 7.04 -2.58
CA LEU A 52 8.11 6.79 -2.41
C LEU A 52 8.64 7.68 -1.28
N GLY A 53 9.67 7.20 -0.58
CA GLY A 53 10.24 7.89 0.57
C GLY A 53 11.11 9.07 0.16
N PHE A 54 10.52 10.11 -0.42
CA PHE A 54 11.24 11.28 -0.96
C PHE A 54 11.74 12.25 0.12
N GLY A 55 11.27 12.14 1.36
CA GLY A 55 11.56 13.12 2.42
C GLY A 55 13.01 13.18 2.89
N LYS A 56 13.91 12.36 2.34
CA LYS A 56 15.36 12.42 2.59
C LYS A 56 16.18 12.97 1.42
N LEU A 57 15.57 13.13 0.25
CA LEU A 57 16.28 13.62 -0.93
C LEU A 57 16.38 15.14 -0.89
N THR A 58 17.44 15.73 -1.43
CA THR A 58 17.53 17.18 -1.66
C THR A 58 16.77 17.59 -2.92
N ALA A 59 16.61 18.90 -3.15
CA ALA A 59 15.98 19.41 -4.36
C ALA A 59 16.78 19.03 -5.63
N GLU A 60 18.11 19.09 -5.53
CA GLU A 60 19.04 18.71 -6.60
C GLU A 60 18.93 17.22 -6.92
N GLU A 61 18.89 16.36 -5.89
CA GLU A 61 18.70 14.92 -6.05
C GLU A 61 17.35 14.60 -6.71
N ILE A 62 16.28 15.31 -6.32
CA ILE A 62 14.96 15.15 -6.93
C ILE A 62 14.95 15.64 -8.38
N ALA A 63 15.69 16.70 -8.69
CA ALA A 63 15.78 17.25 -10.04
C ALA A 63 16.39 16.24 -11.04
N ILE A 64 17.27 15.35 -10.60
CA ILE A 64 17.85 14.29 -11.44
C ILE A 64 17.26 12.90 -11.16
N HIS A 65 16.28 12.79 -10.27
CA HIS A 65 15.79 11.49 -9.82
C HIS A 65 15.08 10.73 -10.97
N PRO A 66 15.41 9.44 -11.21
CA PRO A 66 14.84 8.65 -12.31
C PRO A 66 13.31 8.55 -12.31
N ILE A 67 12.67 8.74 -11.15
CA ILE A 67 11.21 8.70 -11.01
C ILE A 67 10.47 9.63 -11.97
N LYS A 68 11.10 10.71 -12.44
CA LYS A 68 10.57 11.59 -13.48
C LYS A 68 10.16 10.82 -14.73
N ARG A 69 10.92 9.79 -15.11
CA ARG A 69 10.63 8.89 -16.24
C ARG A 69 9.34 8.10 -16.00
N PHE A 70 9.13 7.60 -14.78
CA PHE A 70 7.89 6.91 -14.43
C PHE A 70 6.68 7.85 -14.45
N VAL A 71 6.81 9.05 -13.87
CA VAL A 71 5.74 10.07 -13.89
C VAL A 71 5.37 10.45 -15.33
N LYS A 72 6.38 10.60 -16.21
CA LYS A 72 6.16 10.84 -17.64
C LYS A 72 5.46 9.65 -18.31
N ALA A 73 5.85 8.41 -18.00
CA ALA A 73 5.21 7.22 -18.53
C ALA A 73 3.74 7.11 -18.11
N VAL A 74 3.41 7.39 -16.85
CA VAL A 74 2.02 7.44 -16.37
C VAL A 74 1.20 8.46 -17.17
N ARG A 75 1.72 9.69 -17.34
CA ARG A 75 1.05 10.73 -18.14
C ARG A 75 0.88 10.35 -19.60
N ALA A 76 1.84 9.65 -20.19
CA ALA A 76 1.78 9.21 -21.58
C ALA A 76 0.66 8.20 -21.85
N GLU A 77 0.24 7.46 -20.82
CA GLU A 77 -0.91 6.52 -20.88
C GLU A 77 -2.25 7.23 -20.58
N GLY A 78 -2.28 8.57 -20.53
CA GLY A 78 -3.48 9.35 -20.19
C GLY A 78 -3.86 9.32 -18.71
N LEU A 79 -2.98 8.80 -17.85
CA LEU A 79 -3.23 8.67 -16.41
C LEU A 79 -2.69 9.88 -15.63
N THR A 80 -3.31 10.15 -14.48
CA THR A 80 -2.89 11.24 -13.58
C THR A 80 -1.99 10.69 -12.47
N PRO A 81 -0.68 11.00 -12.46
CA PRO A 81 0.19 10.62 -11.36
C PRO A 81 -0.13 11.44 -10.11
N VAL A 82 -0.26 10.77 -8.97
CA VAL A 82 -0.62 11.39 -7.70
C VAL A 82 0.43 11.07 -6.65
N LEU A 83 0.99 12.10 -6.02
CA LEU A 83 1.85 11.91 -4.86
C LEU A 83 0.98 11.50 -3.67
N PHE A 84 1.13 10.24 -3.25
CA PHE A 84 0.37 9.65 -2.17
C PHE A 84 1.16 9.73 -0.86
N ALA A 85 0.80 10.68 0.00
CA ALA A 85 1.54 10.97 1.23
C ALA A 85 0.97 10.24 2.45
N ASN A 86 1.55 9.08 2.79
CA ASN A 86 1.11 8.27 3.94
C ASN A 86 1.89 8.54 5.22
N HIS A 87 3.08 9.10 5.11
CA HIS A 87 3.96 9.35 6.23
C HIS A 87 4.70 10.66 6.06
N ALA A 88 5.12 11.26 7.17
CA ALA A 88 5.77 12.56 7.15
C ALA A 88 7.11 12.62 6.41
N THR A 89 7.70 11.46 6.12
CA THR A 89 8.95 11.33 5.36
C THR A 89 8.73 10.93 3.91
N ASP A 90 7.47 10.89 3.45
CA ASP A 90 7.13 10.53 2.06
C ASP A 90 7.02 11.78 1.17
N VAL A 91 7.01 12.98 1.78
CA VAL A 91 6.84 14.25 1.08
C VAL A 91 8.07 15.12 1.25
N ASN A 92 8.47 15.73 0.15
CA ASN A 92 9.40 16.85 0.03
C ASN A 92 8.76 17.87 -0.93
N GLU A 93 8.91 19.18 -0.69
CA GLU A 93 8.46 20.25 -1.60
C GLU A 93 8.91 19.99 -3.04
N ALA A 94 10.20 19.73 -3.24
CA ALA A 94 10.75 19.48 -4.57
C ALA A 94 10.15 18.23 -5.24
N ALA A 95 9.70 17.25 -4.44
CA ALA A 95 9.04 16.06 -4.98
C ALA A 95 7.59 16.36 -5.36
N ALA A 96 6.90 17.26 -4.64
CA ALA A 96 5.54 17.68 -4.97
C ALA A 96 5.48 18.33 -6.36
N ASP A 97 6.53 19.07 -6.74
CA ASP A 97 6.64 19.71 -8.05
C ASP A 97 6.57 18.74 -9.24
N LEU A 98 7.07 17.52 -9.05
CA LEU A 98 7.01 16.47 -10.07
C LEU A 98 5.56 16.10 -10.42
N PHE A 99 4.67 16.26 -9.46
CA PHE A 99 3.25 15.92 -9.51
C PHE A 99 2.38 17.18 -9.56
N ARG A 100 2.86 18.36 -10.00
CA ARG A 100 1.96 19.52 -10.11
C ARG A 100 0.83 19.29 -11.12
N GLY A 101 -0.37 19.77 -10.79
CA GLY A 101 -1.62 19.63 -11.55
C GLY A 101 -2.85 19.41 -10.65
N GLU A 102 -4.05 19.56 -11.19
CA GLU A 102 -5.30 19.24 -10.47
C GLU A 102 -5.37 17.74 -10.14
N GLY A 103 -5.83 17.40 -8.93
CA GLY A 103 -6.02 16.00 -8.53
C GLY A 103 -4.72 15.21 -8.29
N CYS A 104 -3.55 15.84 -8.35
CA CYS A 104 -2.25 15.18 -8.19
C CYS A 104 -1.84 14.90 -6.73
N PHE A 105 -2.74 15.15 -5.78
CA PHE A 105 -2.58 14.84 -4.37
C PHE A 105 -3.81 14.11 -3.82
N ASN A 106 -3.60 13.21 -2.86
CA ASN A 106 -4.63 12.28 -2.42
C ASN A 106 -5.78 12.87 -1.62
N SER A 107 -5.64 14.05 -1.01
CA SER A 107 -6.76 14.73 -0.36
C SER A 107 -6.66 16.27 -0.36
N PRO A 108 -7.81 16.99 -0.45
CA PRO A 108 -7.87 18.45 -0.37
C PRO A 108 -7.36 19.03 0.95
N LYS A 109 -7.38 18.24 2.05
CA LYS A 109 -6.82 18.61 3.36
C LYS A 109 -5.28 18.80 3.32
N TYR A 110 -4.64 18.44 2.21
CA TYR A 110 -3.20 18.54 1.98
C TYR A 110 -2.85 19.47 0.80
N SER A 111 -3.63 20.53 0.55
CA SER A 111 -3.28 21.57 -0.43
C SER A 111 -2.03 22.38 -0.02
N GLU A 112 -1.41 23.06 -1.00
CA GLU A 112 -0.01 23.55 -1.03
C GLU A 112 0.50 24.31 0.22
N ASP A 113 -0.26 25.25 0.79
CA ASP A 113 0.32 26.22 1.76
C ASP A 113 0.33 25.77 3.24
N GLY A 114 -0.58 24.89 3.67
CA GLY A 114 -0.63 24.40 5.06
C GLY A 114 0.26 23.17 5.32
N ARG A 115 0.90 22.67 4.27
CA ARG A 115 1.13 21.24 4.05
C ARG A 115 2.31 20.64 4.80
N LEU A 116 3.46 21.31 4.82
CA LEU A 116 4.64 20.80 5.53
C LEU A 116 4.59 21.06 7.02
N LYS A 117 3.90 22.12 7.45
CA LYS A 117 3.66 22.39 8.87
C LYS A 117 2.81 21.29 9.49
N ALA A 118 1.68 20.91 8.87
CA ALA A 118 0.82 19.83 9.36
C ALA A 118 1.51 18.44 9.32
N ILE A 119 2.27 18.15 8.25
CA ILE A 119 3.03 16.90 8.12
C ILE A 119 4.16 16.80 9.17
N ARG A 120 4.88 17.90 9.44
CA ARG A 120 5.93 17.95 10.48
C ARG A 120 5.36 17.92 11.90
N ALA A 121 4.19 18.53 12.13
CA ALA A 121 3.51 18.53 13.44
C ALA A 121 2.95 17.16 13.83
N ASN A 122 2.48 16.36 12.86
CA ASN A 122 1.89 15.03 13.09
C ASN A 122 2.90 13.87 13.13
N ARG A 123 4.19 14.13 13.35
CA ARG A 123 5.26 13.10 13.46
C ARG A 123 5.04 12.05 14.56
N THR A 124 4.10 12.27 15.48
CA THR A 124 3.94 11.49 16.72
C THR A 124 2.87 10.40 16.69
N LYS A 125 1.98 10.33 15.67
CA LYS A 125 0.95 9.28 15.60
C LYS A 125 1.19 8.32 14.43
N SER A 126 1.26 7.02 14.72
CA SER A 126 1.47 5.99 13.71
C SER A 126 0.26 5.90 12.75
N PHE A 127 0.53 5.75 11.45
CA PHE A 127 -0.47 5.62 10.39
C PHE A 127 -1.58 4.57 10.68
N PRO A 128 -1.28 3.39 11.27
CA PRO A 128 -2.31 2.41 11.65
C PRO A 128 -3.34 2.95 12.66
N ASN A 129 -2.94 3.84 13.60
CA ASN A 129 -3.87 4.37 14.60
C ASN A 129 -4.87 5.37 14.00
N ARG A 130 -4.53 6.02 12.88
CA ARG A 130 -5.41 6.94 12.15
C ARG A 130 -6.42 6.21 11.27
N LEU A 131 -6.06 5.03 10.76
CA LEU A 131 -6.86 4.24 9.82
C LEU A 131 -8.19 3.75 10.39
N HIS A 132 -8.27 3.59 11.71
CA HIS A 132 -9.45 3.08 12.41
C HIS A 132 -10.41 4.17 12.87
N GLN A 133 -10.03 5.45 12.77
CA GLN A 133 -10.74 6.56 13.42
C GLN A 133 -11.39 7.53 12.43
N ASP A 134 -11.16 7.39 11.13
CA ASP A 134 -11.52 8.42 10.16
C ASP A 134 -11.98 7.82 8.81
N ALA A 135 -13.28 7.91 8.53
CA ALA A 135 -13.85 7.51 7.24
C ALA A 135 -13.26 8.33 6.07
N ASP A 136 -12.74 9.53 6.32
CA ASP A 136 -12.04 10.32 5.29
C ASP A 136 -10.73 9.66 4.88
N LEU A 137 -10.07 8.91 5.77
CA LEU A 137 -8.83 8.22 5.42
C LEU A 137 -9.08 7.03 4.48
N ALA A 138 -10.21 6.34 4.60
CA ALA A 138 -10.58 5.29 3.65
C ALA A 138 -10.89 5.87 2.25
N ARG A 139 -11.42 7.10 2.18
CA ARG A 139 -11.66 7.81 0.90
C ARG A 139 -10.38 8.05 0.13
N ASP A 140 -9.30 8.36 0.82
CA ASP A 140 -7.98 8.53 0.22
C ASP A 140 -7.50 7.29 -0.55
N PHE A 141 -8.04 6.09 -0.33
CA PHE A 141 -7.62 4.88 -1.05
C PHE A 141 -8.56 4.46 -2.17
N SER A 142 -9.78 5.01 -2.19
CA SER A 142 -10.86 4.51 -3.05
C SER A 142 -10.81 5.02 -4.49
N GLY A 143 -10.15 6.16 -4.73
CA GLY A 143 -10.15 6.87 -6.02
C GLY A 143 -8.88 6.71 -6.84
N TYR A 144 -8.42 5.48 -7.06
CA TYR A 144 -7.18 5.20 -7.80
C TYR A 144 -7.31 4.01 -8.75
N ARG A 145 -6.86 4.18 -9.99
CA ARG A 145 -6.77 3.07 -10.95
C ARG A 145 -5.69 2.07 -10.56
N PHE A 146 -4.52 2.60 -10.22
CA PHE A 146 -3.34 1.83 -9.85
C PHE A 146 -2.59 2.49 -8.70
N ALA A 147 -1.74 1.72 -8.03
CA ALA A 147 -0.86 2.24 -6.99
C ALA A 147 0.56 1.67 -7.09
N PHE A 148 1.56 2.44 -6.66
CA PHE A 148 2.97 2.07 -6.53
C PHE A 148 3.55 2.62 -5.24
N GLY A 149 4.12 1.78 -4.37
CA GLY A 149 4.70 2.30 -3.13
C GLY A 149 5.48 1.32 -2.28
N ASN A 150 6.32 1.84 -1.37
CA ASN A 150 7.28 1.05 -0.59
C ASN A 150 6.91 0.88 0.90
N ARG A 151 5.71 1.32 1.31
CA ARG A 151 5.18 1.15 2.67
C ARG A 151 4.02 0.17 2.69
N LEU A 152 4.26 -1.06 3.13
CA LEU A 152 3.28 -2.15 3.02
C LEU A 152 1.92 -1.78 3.63
N HIS A 153 1.88 -1.35 4.90
CA HIS A 153 0.61 -0.97 5.55
C HIS A 153 -0.02 0.31 5.01
N GLY A 154 0.74 1.17 4.33
CA GLY A 154 0.18 2.31 3.59
C GLY A 154 -0.38 1.91 2.22
N PHE A 155 -0.32 0.63 1.88
CA PHE A 155 -0.57 0.15 0.52
C PHE A 155 -1.56 -1.03 0.46
N LEU A 156 -1.59 -1.84 1.51
CA LEU A 156 -2.66 -2.82 1.75
C LEU A 156 -4.07 -2.23 1.57
N PRO A 157 -4.39 -1.00 1.99
CA PRO A 157 -5.72 -0.42 1.78
C PRO A 157 -6.20 -0.33 0.33
N PHE A 158 -5.31 -0.29 -0.67
CA PHE A 158 -5.72 -0.31 -2.07
C PHE A 158 -6.43 -1.62 -2.46
N THR A 159 -6.13 -2.72 -1.78
CA THR A 159 -6.82 -4.01 -1.98
C THR A 159 -8.29 -3.97 -1.56
N SER A 160 -8.67 -3.09 -0.62
CA SER A 160 -10.07 -2.88 -0.25
C SER A 160 -10.92 -2.33 -1.39
N PHE A 161 -10.28 -1.73 -2.39
CA PHE A 161 -10.95 -1.12 -3.53
C PHE A 161 -10.55 -1.80 -4.84
N ASP A 162 -10.13 -3.07 -4.75
CA ASP A 162 -9.74 -3.89 -5.88
C ASP A 162 -8.74 -3.18 -6.81
N THR A 163 -7.87 -2.34 -6.24
CA THR A 163 -6.95 -1.48 -6.99
C THR A 163 -5.63 -2.22 -7.17
N PRO A 164 -5.18 -2.52 -8.40
CA PRO A 164 -3.88 -3.13 -8.65
C PRO A 164 -2.77 -2.24 -8.10
N ALA A 165 -1.98 -2.83 -7.21
CA ALA A 165 -1.04 -2.09 -6.39
C ALA A 165 0.31 -2.83 -6.38
N SER A 166 1.39 -2.18 -6.79
CA SER A 166 2.74 -2.76 -6.71
C SER A 166 3.50 -2.30 -5.46
N PHE A 167 3.72 -3.24 -4.52
CA PHE A 167 4.57 -3.02 -3.36
C PHE A 167 6.04 -3.07 -3.78
N LEU A 168 6.65 -1.89 -3.83
CA LEU A 168 8.04 -1.64 -4.19
C LEU A 168 8.97 -2.11 -3.08
N ASN A 169 9.42 -3.34 -3.22
CA ASN A 169 10.05 -4.05 -2.15
C ASN A 169 11.55 -3.77 -2.07
N THR A 170 11.95 -3.02 -1.04
CA THR A 170 13.35 -2.70 -0.76
C THR A 170 14.10 -3.80 -0.01
N ARG A 171 13.43 -4.87 0.42
CA ARG A 171 14.03 -5.97 1.19
C ARG A 171 13.47 -7.31 0.71
N PRO A 172 14.25 -8.15 0.01
CA PRO A 172 13.76 -9.42 -0.55
C PRO A 172 12.97 -10.29 0.43
N VAL A 173 13.36 -10.33 1.71
CA VAL A 173 12.68 -11.04 2.80
C VAL A 173 11.21 -10.65 2.99
N ARG A 174 10.79 -9.45 2.56
CA ARG A 174 9.41 -8.97 2.68
C ARG A 174 8.53 -9.33 1.48
N ARG A 175 9.09 -9.90 0.40
CA ARG A 175 8.34 -10.23 -0.83
C ARG A 175 7.23 -11.26 -0.58
N PRO A 176 7.45 -12.33 0.22
CA PRO A 176 6.40 -13.28 0.52
C PRO A 176 5.17 -12.64 1.16
N LEU A 177 5.37 -11.60 1.99
CA LEU A 177 4.29 -10.90 2.65
C LEU A 177 3.39 -10.16 1.66
N ALA A 178 3.97 -9.48 0.67
CA ALA A 178 3.18 -8.86 -0.40
C ALA A 178 2.40 -9.94 -1.17
N PHE A 179 3.05 -11.03 -1.56
CA PHE A 179 2.37 -12.12 -2.27
C PHE A 179 1.20 -12.72 -1.47
N GLN A 180 1.30 -12.82 -0.14
CA GLN A 180 0.20 -13.28 0.71
C GLN A 180 -1.05 -12.42 0.64
N TYR A 181 -0.91 -11.10 0.48
CA TYR A 181 -2.05 -10.18 0.39
C TYR A 181 -2.53 -9.98 -1.04
N PHE A 182 -1.62 -9.90 -2.00
CA PHE A 182 -1.91 -9.51 -3.38
C PHE A 182 -2.06 -10.69 -4.34
N GLY A 183 -1.45 -11.85 -4.05
CA GLY A 183 -1.58 -13.08 -4.84
C GLY A 183 -0.90 -13.07 -6.22
N GLU A 184 -0.15 -12.01 -6.55
CA GLU A 184 0.48 -11.80 -7.85
C GLU A 184 1.91 -11.25 -7.71
N GLU A 185 2.81 -11.72 -8.57
CA GLU A 185 4.21 -11.27 -8.55
C GLU A 185 4.36 -9.81 -9.00
N SER A 186 3.56 -9.37 -9.98
CA SER A 186 3.54 -7.99 -10.46
C SER A 186 3.18 -6.97 -9.36
N MET A 187 2.47 -7.43 -8.32
CA MET A 187 2.12 -6.64 -7.14
C MET A 187 3.22 -6.65 -6.06
N SER A 188 4.33 -7.35 -6.29
CA SER A 188 5.52 -7.38 -5.44
C SER A 188 6.79 -7.09 -6.25
N ALA A 189 6.88 -5.91 -6.85
CA ALA A 189 8.04 -5.52 -7.64
C ALA A 189 9.28 -5.26 -6.76
N PRO A 190 10.47 -5.77 -7.13
CA PRO A 190 11.71 -5.41 -6.45
C PRO A 190 12.07 -3.94 -6.68
N PHE A 191 12.53 -3.26 -5.64
CA PHE A 191 12.96 -1.87 -5.72
C PHE A 191 14.28 -1.67 -4.98
N ASP A 192 15.36 -1.39 -5.71
CA ASP A 192 16.67 -1.14 -5.14
C ASP A 192 16.99 0.35 -5.18
N ARG A 193 17.13 0.95 -4.00
CA ARG A 193 17.50 2.37 -3.85
C ARG A 193 18.89 2.68 -4.38
N LYS A 194 19.78 1.68 -4.47
CA LYS A 194 21.12 1.81 -5.04
C LYS A 194 21.11 1.73 -6.57
N LYS A 195 20.02 1.24 -7.16
CA LYS A 195 19.82 1.10 -8.61
C LYS A 195 18.48 1.73 -9.02
N PRO A 196 18.34 3.06 -8.85
CA PRO A 196 17.07 3.75 -9.05
C PRO A 196 16.59 3.69 -10.51
N GLU A 197 17.49 3.69 -11.49
CA GLU A 197 17.15 3.56 -12.92
C GLU A 197 16.49 2.21 -13.23
N GLU A 198 17.15 1.11 -12.90
CA GLU A 198 16.61 -0.24 -13.08
C GLU A 198 15.27 -0.43 -12.35
N SER A 199 15.14 0.17 -11.17
CA SER A 199 13.90 0.12 -10.39
C SER A 199 12.77 0.86 -11.09
N VAL A 200 13.05 2.01 -11.70
CA VAL A 200 12.06 2.78 -12.47
C VAL A 200 11.68 2.06 -13.77
N ASP A 201 12.62 1.44 -14.47
CA ASP A 201 12.32 0.63 -15.65
C ASP A 201 11.36 -0.51 -15.33
N ARG A 202 11.57 -1.17 -14.18
CA ARG A 202 10.64 -2.19 -13.68
C ARG A 202 9.28 -1.61 -13.34
N MET A 203 9.21 -0.43 -12.70
CA MET A 203 7.93 0.22 -12.42
C MET A 203 7.16 0.51 -13.70
N ILE A 204 7.83 1.00 -14.75
CA ILE A 204 7.22 1.24 -16.07
C ILE A 204 6.72 -0.07 -16.67
N SER A 205 7.50 -1.15 -16.59
CA SER A 205 7.09 -2.48 -17.05
C SER A 205 5.83 -2.97 -16.33
N VAL A 206 5.80 -2.85 -15.00
CA VAL A 206 4.64 -3.23 -14.17
C VAL A 206 3.42 -2.38 -14.49
N LEU A 207 3.57 -1.07 -14.74
CA LEU A 207 2.48 -0.21 -15.19
C LEU A 207 1.86 -0.73 -16.50
N LYS A 208 2.69 -1.10 -17.48
CA LYS A 208 2.21 -1.70 -18.73
C LYS A 208 1.45 -3.00 -18.50
N THR A 209 1.94 -3.86 -17.60
CA THR A 209 1.22 -5.08 -17.20
C THR A 209 -0.12 -4.75 -16.54
N PHE A 210 -0.15 -3.76 -15.63
CA PHE A 210 -1.37 -3.35 -14.95
C PHE A 210 -2.42 -2.82 -15.92
N ILE A 211 -2.03 -2.01 -16.89
CA ILE A 211 -2.93 -1.49 -17.93
C ILE A 211 -3.44 -2.65 -18.80
N LYS A 212 -2.55 -3.53 -19.26
CA LYS A 212 -2.91 -4.66 -20.14
C LYS A 212 -3.83 -5.68 -19.46
N GLU A 213 -3.61 -5.94 -18.17
CA GLU A 213 -4.26 -7.02 -17.44
C GLU A 213 -5.23 -6.52 -16.36
N GLU A 214 -5.66 -5.26 -16.42
CA GLU A 214 -6.38 -4.58 -15.35
C GLU A 214 -7.55 -5.41 -14.81
N SER A 215 -8.49 -5.81 -15.67
CA SER A 215 -9.68 -6.58 -15.26
C SER A 215 -9.31 -7.89 -14.57
N ARG A 216 -8.30 -8.60 -15.09
CA ARG A 216 -7.82 -9.86 -14.51
C ARG A 216 -7.24 -9.64 -13.12
N LEU A 217 -6.43 -8.60 -12.95
CA LEU A 217 -5.80 -8.25 -11.67
C LEU A 217 -6.85 -7.84 -10.64
N ARG A 218 -7.84 -7.02 -11.04
CA ARG A 218 -8.94 -6.61 -10.17
C ARG A 218 -9.75 -7.81 -9.66
N SER A 219 -10.14 -8.72 -10.56
CA SER A 219 -10.85 -9.95 -10.16
C SER A 219 -10.04 -10.78 -9.18
N LYS A 220 -8.73 -10.94 -9.44
CA LYS A 220 -7.87 -11.73 -8.54
C LYS A 220 -7.67 -11.08 -7.18
N ILE A 221 -7.61 -9.74 -7.09
CA ILE A 221 -7.59 -9.04 -5.81
C ILE A 221 -8.89 -9.27 -5.04
N ALA A 222 -10.04 -9.16 -5.72
CA ALA A 222 -11.34 -9.40 -5.11
C ALA A 222 -11.45 -10.83 -4.56
N GLU A 223 -11.09 -11.84 -5.35
CA GLU A 223 -11.04 -13.24 -4.93
C GLU A 223 -10.12 -13.45 -3.72
N ARG A 224 -8.94 -12.83 -3.74
CA ARG A 224 -7.98 -12.93 -2.63
C ARG A 224 -8.52 -12.26 -1.37
N ARG A 225 -9.16 -11.10 -1.48
CA ARG A 225 -9.81 -10.40 -0.36
C ARG A 225 -10.94 -11.24 0.23
N ASP A 226 -11.79 -11.85 -0.60
CA ASP A 226 -12.86 -12.73 -0.13
C ASP A 226 -12.32 -13.92 0.66
N MET A 227 -11.28 -14.58 0.14
CA MET A 227 -10.59 -15.66 0.85
C MET A 227 -10.05 -15.20 2.21
N LEU A 228 -9.39 -14.03 2.27
CA LEU A 228 -8.86 -13.48 3.51
C LEU A 228 -9.96 -13.04 4.49
N TRP A 229 -11.14 -12.67 3.99
CA TRP A 229 -12.29 -12.38 4.83
C TRP A 229 -12.82 -13.64 5.54
N GLU A 230 -12.91 -14.76 4.83
CA GLU A 230 -13.29 -16.04 5.43
C GLU A 230 -12.31 -16.47 6.53
N VAL A 231 -11.00 -16.28 6.31
CA VAL A 231 -9.98 -16.49 7.34
C VAL A 231 -10.25 -15.61 8.57
N THR A 232 -10.58 -14.34 8.35
CA THR A 232 -10.87 -13.39 9.44
C THR A 232 -12.11 -13.81 10.24
N LYS A 233 -13.20 -14.21 9.57
CA LYS A 233 -14.41 -14.71 10.24
C LYS A 233 -14.14 -15.99 11.04
N LYS A 234 -13.38 -16.93 10.47
CA LYS A 234 -13.00 -18.17 11.16
C LYS A 234 -12.20 -17.88 12.42
N ASN A 235 -11.21 -16.99 12.33
CA ASN A 235 -10.39 -16.56 13.46
C ASN A 235 -11.21 -15.89 14.56
N LEU A 236 -12.18 -15.05 14.19
CA LEU A 236 -13.10 -14.41 15.13
C LEU A 236 -13.95 -15.44 15.88
N LYS A 237 -14.48 -16.45 15.17
CA LYS A 237 -15.25 -17.54 15.80
C LYS A 237 -14.38 -18.32 16.80
N THR A 238 -13.15 -18.67 16.42
CA THR A 238 -12.21 -19.35 17.32
C THR A 238 -11.92 -18.53 18.58
N LEU A 239 -11.76 -17.20 18.45
CA LEU A 239 -11.59 -16.30 19.59
C LEU A 239 -12.80 -16.32 20.52
N GLN A 240 -14.00 -16.18 19.98
CA GLN A 240 -15.25 -16.19 20.75
C GLN A 240 -15.44 -17.51 21.50
N GLU A 241 -15.16 -18.65 20.84
CA GLU A 241 -15.25 -19.98 21.46
C GLU A 241 -14.20 -20.19 22.57
N SER A 242 -13.03 -19.55 22.49
CA SER A 242 -12.02 -19.62 23.56
C SER A 242 -12.40 -18.78 24.78
N MET A 243 -13.05 -17.63 24.57
CA MET A 243 -13.49 -16.74 25.66
C MET A 243 -14.69 -17.26 26.45
N VAL A 244 -15.46 -18.21 25.89
CA VAL A 244 -16.60 -18.85 26.58
C VAL A 244 -16.16 -20.05 27.44
N ARG A 245 -14.92 -20.52 27.25
CA ARG A 245 -14.36 -21.69 27.98
C ARG A 245 -13.46 -21.30 29.16
N GLU A 246 -13.19 -20.01 29.35
CA GLU A 246 -12.52 -19.42 30.51
C GLU A 246 -13.57 -18.87 31.49
#